data_AF-A0A820LQC5-F1
#
_entry.id   AF-A0A820LQC5-F1
#
_cell.length_a   1.000
_cell.length_b   1.000
_cell.length_c   1.000
_cell.angle_alpha   90.00
_cell.angle_beta   90.00
_cell.angle_gamma   90.00
#
_symmetry.space_group_name_H-M   'P 1'
#
loop_
_entity.id
_entity.type
_entity.pdbx_description
1 polymer ?
#
loop_
_entity_poly.entity_id
_entity_poly.type
_entity_poly.pdbx_seq_one_letter_code
_entity_poly.pdbx_strand_id
1 'polypeptide(L)'
;DGTLRKNPDLWKKWNPGHAFSLQSIQLRIATRGIQLLAPGGLMVYSTCSMNPVENESIVAQLLQTFEGHISLVDISDKLPGLQTIPGLTKWCIMGKNKEVYNSYEEVPPHMQSLARPNMFPPSQDILERLHLERW
;
A
#
# COMPACT_ATOMS: atom_id res chain seq x y z
N ASP A 1 -4.29 -12.09 -5.73
CA ASP A 1 -2.84 -11.90 -5.85
C ASP A 1 -2.15 -12.63 -4.70
N GLY A 2 -0.89 -13.03 -4.87
CA GLY A 2 -0.04 -13.86 -3.97
C GLY A 2 -0.53 -15.28 -3.63
N THR A 3 -1.85 -15.51 -3.62
CA THR A 3 -2.50 -16.78 -3.24
C THR A 3 -3.04 -17.57 -4.43
N LEU A 4 -2.78 -17.14 -5.67
CA LEU A 4 -3.33 -17.74 -6.90
C LEU A 4 -3.11 -19.26 -6.98
N ARG A 5 -1.95 -19.77 -6.51
CA ARG A 5 -1.67 -21.21 -6.44
C ARG A 5 -2.57 -21.96 -5.46
N LYS A 6 -2.92 -21.34 -4.33
CA LYS A 6 -3.73 -21.95 -3.26
C LYS A 6 -5.24 -21.74 -3.46
N ASN A 7 -5.63 -20.74 -4.25
CA ASN A 7 -7.03 -20.42 -4.54
C ASN A 7 -7.23 -20.21 -6.06
N PRO A 8 -7.44 -21.29 -6.82
CA PRO A 8 -7.55 -21.23 -8.29
C PRO A 8 -8.72 -20.38 -8.79
N ASP A 9 -9.81 -20.30 -8.03
CA ASP A 9 -10.99 -19.50 -8.40
C ASP A 9 -10.69 -18.00 -8.49
N LEU A 10 -9.66 -17.56 -7.77
CA LEU A 10 -9.18 -16.19 -7.84
C LEU A 10 -8.73 -15.83 -9.26
N TRP A 11 -8.20 -16.79 -10.04
CA TRP A 11 -7.77 -16.56 -11.42
C TRP A 11 -8.87 -16.00 -12.31
N LYS A 12 -10.10 -16.51 -12.16
CA LYS A 12 -11.25 -16.12 -12.99
C LYS A 12 -11.84 -14.77 -12.60
N LYS A 13 -11.66 -14.35 -11.35
CA LYS A 13 -12.30 -13.16 -10.77
C LYS A 13 -11.32 -12.00 -10.59
N TRP A 14 -10.02 -12.26 -10.64
CA TRP A 14 -9.00 -11.26 -10.40
C TRP A 14 -9.07 -10.16 -11.46
N ASN A 15 -9.10 -8.91 -11.00
CA ASN A 15 -8.94 -7.75 -11.84
C ASN A 15 -8.19 -6.65 -11.05
N PRO A 16 -7.45 -5.76 -11.74
CA PRO A 16 -6.66 -4.71 -11.11
C PRO A 16 -7.49 -3.76 -10.23
N GLY A 17 -8.73 -3.47 -10.64
CA GLY A 17 -9.62 -2.55 -9.94
C GLY A 17 -10.10 -3.04 -8.57
N HIS A 18 -9.99 -4.33 -8.25
CA HIS A 18 -10.35 -4.83 -6.92
C HIS A 18 -9.53 -4.18 -5.80
N ALA A 19 -8.26 -3.87 -6.06
CA ALA A 19 -7.38 -3.24 -5.08
C ALA A 19 -7.92 -1.89 -4.59
N PHE A 20 -8.63 -1.14 -5.43
CA PHE A 20 -9.12 0.20 -5.09
C PHE A 20 -10.15 0.13 -3.95
N SER A 21 -11.04 -0.86 -4.01
CA SER A 21 -12.02 -1.09 -2.95
C SER A 21 -11.37 -1.59 -1.65
N LEU A 22 -10.39 -2.50 -1.77
CA LEU A 22 -9.70 -3.12 -0.63
C LEU A 22 -8.81 -2.13 0.13
N GLN A 23 -8.14 -1.22 -0.59
CA GLN A 23 -7.29 -0.19 -0.01
C GLN A 23 -8.05 0.58 1.08
N SER A 24 -9.31 0.94 0.83
CA SER A 24 -10.10 1.73 1.78
C SER A 24 -10.39 0.97 3.08
N ILE A 25 -10.57 -0.35 2.99
CA ILE A 25 -10.82 -1.23 4.12
C ILE A 25 -9.50 -1.46 4.88
N GLN A 26 -8.41 -1.73 4.16
CA GLN A 26 -7.07 -1.92 4.72
C GLN A 26 -6.62 -0.70 5.51
N LEU A 27 -6.79 0.53 4.98
CA LEU A 27 -6.50 1.75 5.73
C LEU A 27 -7.32 1.83 7.02
N ARG A 28 -8.64 1.63 6.95
CA ARG A 28 -9.50 1.72 8.15
C ARG A 28 -9.08 0.74 9.23
N ILE A 29 -8.75 -0.49 8.87
CA ILE A 29 -8.27 -1.51 9.81
C ILE A 29 -6.92 -1.11 10.38
N ALA A 30 -5.97 -0.71 9.53
CA ALA A 30 -4.62 -0.35 9.95
C ALA A 30 -4.60 0.90 10.84
N THR A 31 -5.34 1.95 10.46
CA THR A 31 -5.57 3.15 11.28
C THR A 31 -6.11 2.78 12.66
N ARG A 32 -7.09 1.87 12.73
CA ARG A 32 -7.61 1.43 14.02
C ARG A 32 -6.60 0.63 14.83
N GLY A 33 -5.78 -0.18 14.17
CA GLY A 33 -4.66 -0.91 14.79
C GLY A 33 -3.67 0.05 15.46
N ILE A 34 -3.26 1.11 14.76
CA ILE A 34 -2.36 2.14 15.29
C ILE A 34 -2.99 2.84 16.51
N GLN A 35 -4.26 3.24 16.43
CA GLN A 35 -4.96 3.91 17.54
C GLN A 35 -5.11 3.07 18.80
N LEU A 36 -5.07 1.74 18.67
CA LEU A 36 -5.16 0.80 19.78
C LEU A 36 -3.78 0.39 20.32
N LEU A 37 -2.71 0.76 19.63
CA LEU A 37 -1.35 0.41 19.99
C LEU A 37 -0.89 1.24 21.19
N ALA A 38 -0.30 0.58 22.18
CA ALA A 38 0.33 1.28 23.30
C ALA A 38 1.60 2.02 22.85
N PRO A 39 1.99 3.13 23.51
CA PRO A 39 3.27 3.80 23.23
C PRO A 39 4.45 2.83 23.30
N GLY A 40 5.32 2.87 22.28
CA GLY A 40 6.45 1.94 22.14
C GLY A 40 6.07 0.54 21.63
N GLY A 41 4.79 0.28 21.35
CA GLY A 41 4.35 -0.96 20.71
C GLY A 41 4.79 -1.06 19.24
N LEU A 42 4.78 -2.29 18.72
CA LEU A 42 5.06 -2.58 17.31
C LEU A 42 3.79 -3.08 16.63
N MET A 43 3.48 -2.52 15.46
CA MET A 43 2.43 -3.02 14.58
C MET A 43 3.05 -3.57 13.31
N VAL A 44 2.65 -4.78 12.92
CA VAL A 44 3.04 -5.39 11.65
C VAL A 44 1.86 -5.30 10.69
N TYR A 45 2.06 -4.62 9.57
CA TYR A 45 1.15 -4.65 8.44
C TYR A 45 1.66 -5.68 7.43
N SER A 46 0.80 -6.59 7.00
CA SER A 46 1.15 -7.61 6.01
C SER A 46 -0.03 -7.90 5.10
N THR A 47 0.26 -8.13 3.83
CA THR A 47 -0.72 -8.55 2.83
C THR A 47 -0.19 -9.77 2.08
N CYS A 48 -1.04 -10.40 1.30
CA CYS A 48 -0.62 -11.38 0.30
C CYS A 48 -0.80 -10.81 -1.12
N SER A 49 -0.60 -9.50 -1.30
CA SER A 49 -0.75 -8.81 -2.57
C SER A 49 0.61 -8.31 -3.09
N MET A 50 0.76 -8.29 -4.41
CA MET A 50 1.89 -7.63 -5.07
C MET A 50 1.50 -6.23 -5.57
N ASN A 51 0.28 -5.78 -5.28
CA ASN A 51 -0.22 -4.49 -5.75
C ASN A 51 0.21 -3.35 -4.82
N PRO A 52 0.90 -2.31 -5.34
CA PRO A 52 1.34 -1.18 -4.52
C PRO A 52 0.19 -0.38 -3.87
N VAL A 53 -1.01 -0.46 -4.45
CA VAL A 53 -2.24 0.14 -3.87
C VAL A 53 -2.66 -0.54 -2.55
N GLU A 54 -2.26 -1.79 -2.33
CA GLU A 54 -2.54 -2.51 -1.07
C GLU A 54 -1.35 -2.46 -0.09
N ASN A 55 -0.23 -1.90 -0.55
CA ASN A 55 1.09 -2.04 0.06
C ASN A 55 1.69 -0.65 0.32
N GLU A 56 2.57 -0.15 -0.54
CA GLU A 56 3.27 1.11 -0.39
C GLU A 56 2.33 2.30 -0.18
N SER A 57 1.19 2.33 -0.88
CA SER A 57 0.21 3.41 -0.71
C SER A 57 -0.45 3.41 0.68
N ILE A 58 -0.68 2.22 1.27
CA ILE A 58 -1.22 2.08 2.62
C ILE A 58 -0.20 2.62 3.62
N VAL A 59 1.05 2.15 3.52
CA VAL A 59 2.14 2.55 4.42
C VAL A 59 2.39 4.05 4.32
N ALA A 60 2.48 4.58 3.10
CA ALA A 60 2.69 6.01 2.86
C ALA A 60 1.56 6.86 3.45
N GLN A 61 0.29 6.44 3.30
CA GLN A 61 -0.83 7.17 3.87
C GLN A 61 -0.82 7.11 5.41
N LEU A 62 -0.51 5.96 6.01
CA LEU A 62 -0.47 5.84 7.47
C LEU A 62 0.63 6.71 8.07
N LEU A 63 1.83 6.68 7.50
CA LEU A 63 2.96 7.51 7.96
C LEU A 63 2.66 9.01 7.85
N GLN A 64 1.99 9.45 6.79
CA GLN A 64 1.55 10.85 6.65
C GLN A 64 0.43 11.20 7.65
N THR A 65 -0.52 10.30 7.86
CA THR A 65 -1.68 10.57 8.74
C THR A 65 -1.26 10.67 10.21
N PHE A 66 -0.26 9.87 10.60
CA PHE A 66 0.25 9.78 11.96
C PHE A 66 1.69 10.32 12.05
N GLU A 67 1.98 11.37 11.27
CA GLU A 67 3.32 11.97 11.23
C GLU A 67 3.78 12.34 12.65
N GLY A 68 5.01 11.94 13.01
CA GLY A 68 5.59 12.17 14.33
C GLY A 68 5.11 11.21 15.42
N HIS A 69 4.13 10.35 15.16
CA HIS A 69 3.62 9.36 16.11
C HIS A 69 4.04 7.92 15.79
N ILE A 70 4.31 7.62 14.52
CA ILE A 70 4.80 6.32 14.06
C ILE A 70 6.02 6.50 13.16
N SER A 71 6.83 5.46 13.05
CA SER A 71 7.98 5.39 12.15
C SER A 71 8.17 3.97 11.62
N LEU A 72 8.79 3.83 10.44
CA LEU A 72 9.23 2.53 9.96
C LEU A 72 10.39 2.02 10.83
N VAL A 73 10.33 0.73 11.16
CA VAL A 73 11.35 0.05 11.96
C VAL A 73 12.01 -0.99 11.09
N ASP A 74 13.34 -0.88 10.93
CA ASP A 74 14.12 -1.89 10.23
C ASP A 74 14.18 -3.18 11.07
N ILE A 75 13.83 -4.30 10.44
CA ILE A 75 13.82 -5.63 11.05
C ILE A 75 14.84 -6.58 10.41
N SER A 76 15.72 -6.09 9.52
CA SER A 76 16.69 -6.90 8.79
C SER A 76 17.58 -7.72 9.73
N ASP A 77 17.99 -7.11 10.86
CA ASP A 77 18.80 -7.78 11.89
C ASP A 77 18.05 -8.89 12.64
N LYS A 78 16.71 -8.84 12.65
CA LYS A 78 15.87 -9.82 13.37
C LYS A 78 15.56 -11.06 12.54
N LEU A 79 15.69 -10.99 11.22
CA LEU A 79 15.37 -12.08 10.30
C LEU A 79 16.57 -12.41 9.40
N PRO A 80 17.68 -12.91 9.98
CA PRO A 80 18.87 -13.21 9.21
C PRO A 80 18.56 -14.27 8.15
N GLY A 81 18.86 -13.95 6.88
CA GLY A 81 18.64 -14.83 5.74
C GLY A 81 17.31 -14.64 5.00
N LEU A 82 16.43 -13.76 5.47
CA LEU A 82 15.27 -13.36 4.69
C LEU A 82 15.73 -12.48 3.51
N GLN A 83 15.41 -12.90 2.29
CA GLN A 83 15.65 -12.07 1.11
C GLN A 83 14.51 -11.07 0.97
N THR A 84 14.85 -9.79 0.92
CA THR A 84 13.92 -8.68 0.77
C THR A 84 14.24 -7.88 -0.49
N ILE A 85 13.24 -7.16 -0.98
CA ILE A 85 13.40 -6.18 -2.07
C ILE A 85 12.95 -4.84 -1.47
N PRO A 86 13.68 -3.74 -1.71
CA PRO A 86 13.26 -2.42 -1.22
C PRO A 86 11.85 -2.06 -1.68
N GLY A 87 11.07 -1.43 -0.79
CA GLY A 87 9.76 -0.89 -1.13
C GLY A 87 9.79 0.08 -2.31
N LEU A 88 8.69 0.13 -3.07
CA LEU A 88 8.58 0.99 -4.24
C LEU A 88 8.45 2.47 -3.85
N THR A 89 9.22 3.33 -4.54
CA THR A 89 9.08 4.79 -4.43
C THR A 89 8.25 5.39 -5.56
N LYS A 90 8.07 4.63 -6.65
CA LYS A 90 7.27 5.02 -7.81
C LYS A 90 6.43 3.83 -8.24
N TRP A 91 5.14 4.07 -8.45
CA TRP A 91 4.21 3.09 -8.98
C TRP A 91 3.11 3.76 -9.79
N CYS A 92 2.46 2.97 -10.63
CA CYS A 92 1.25 3.35 -11.37
C CYS A 92 0.09 2.47 -10.91
N ILE A 93 -1.14 2.92 -11.19
CA ILE A 93 -2.33 2.11 -10.94
C ILE A 93 -2.93 1.67 -12.26
N MET A 94 -3.53 0.48 -12.27
CA MET A 94 -4.22 -0.06 -13.44
C MET A 94 -5.72 -0.16 -13.17
N GLY A 95 -6.53 0.42 -14.05
CA GLY A 95 -7.97 0.32 -14.04
C GLY A 95 -8.48 -1.05 -14.51
N LYS A 96 -9.79 -1.28 -14.36
CA LYS A 96 -10.43 -2.55 -14.76
C LYS A 96 -10.25 -2.88 -16.26
N ASN A 97 -10.17 -1.85 -17.10
CA ASN A 97 -10.03 -1.97 -18.56
C ASN A 97 -8.56 -2.03 -19.01
N LYS A 98 -7.62 -2.28 -18.09
CA LYS A 98 -6.16 -2.31 -18.33
C LYS A 98 -5.55 -0.95 -18.71
N GLU A 99 -6.30 0.12 -18.51
CA GLU A 99 -5.78 1.48 -18.59
C GLU A 99 -4.81 1.71 -17.42
N VAL A 100 -3.64 2.28 -17.71
CA VAL A 100 -2.62 2.58 -16.71
C VAL A 100 -2.60 4.08 -16.48
N TYR A 101 -2.60 4.47 -15.22
CA TYR A 101 -2.56 5.87 -14.78
C TYR A 101 -1.32 6.06 -13.91
N ASN A 102 -0.47 7.03 -14.26
CA ASN A 102 0.75 7.35 -13.53
C ASN A 102 0.52 8.38 -12.43
N SER A 103 -0.53 9.18 -12.57
CA SER A 103 -0.95 10.16 -11.56
C SER A 103 -2.47 10.23 -11.46
N TYR A 104 -2.96 10.88 -10.40
CA TYR A 104 -4.40 11.04 -10.17
C TYR A 104 -5.06 11.93 -11.24
N GLU A 105 -4.33 12.90 -11.80
CA GLU A 105 -4.82 13.83 -12.81
C GLU A 105 -5.13 13.14 -14.14
N GLU A 106 -4.46 12.01 -14.42
CA GLU A 106 -4.72 11.18 -15.60
C GLU A 106 -6.01 10.37 -15.48
N VAL A 107 -6.59 10.25 -14.27
CA VAL A 107 -7.77 9.40 -14.01
C VAL A 107 -9.05 10.07 -14.54
N PRO A 108 -9.80 9.40 -15.44
CA PRO A 108 -11.06 9.92 -15.97
C PRO A 108 -12.09 10.22 -14.88
N PRO A 109 -12.94 11.27 -15.03
CA PRO A 109 -13.90 11.68 -14.01
C PRO A 109 -14.82 10.56 -13.50
N HIS A 110 -15.22 9.64 -14.38
CA HIS A 110 -16.09 8.52 -14.00
C HIS A 110 -15.41 7.50 -13.05
N MET A 111 -14.08 7.46 -13.01
CA MET A 111 -13.29 6.52 -12.19
C MET A 111 -12.76 7.17 -10.91
N GLN A 112 -12.79 8.50 -10.79
CA GLN A 112 -12.33 9.24 -9.60
C GLN A 112 -13.14 8.93 -8.31
N SER A 113 -14.33 8.33 -8.44
CA SER A 113 -15.06 7.82 -7.27
C SER A 113 -14.41 6.56 -6.65
N LEU A 114 -13.63 5.83 -7.45
CA LEU A 114 -12.97 4.58 -7.07
C LEU A 114 -11.48 4.79 -6.82
N ALA A 115 -10.77 5.40 -7.78
CA ALA A 115 -9.37 5.74 -7.64
C ALA A 115 -9.24 7.03 -6.84
N ARG A 116 -8.41 7.01 -5.79
CA ARG A 116 -8.23 8.14 -4.88
C ARG A 116 -6.81 8.70 -4.99
N PRO A 117 -6.58 9.99 -4.67
CA PRO A 117 -5.24 10.58 -4.76
C PRO A 117 -4.18 9.81 -3.96
N ASN A 118 -4.55 9.30 -2.80
CA ASN A 118 -3.65 8.56 -1.91
C ASN A 118 -3.31 7.13 -2.38
N MET A 119 -3.85 6.67 -3.52
CA MET A 119 -3.44 5.41 -4.15
C MET A 119 -2.17 5.57 -4.99
N PHE A 120 -1.77 6.81 -5.28
CA PHE A 120 -0.58 7.15 -6.05
C PHE A 120 0.59 7.50 -5.12
N PRO A 121 1.83 7.49 -5.65
CA PRO A 121 2.98 7.96 -4.90
C PRO A 121 2.76 9.40 -4.41
N PRO A 122 3.10 9.72 -3.14
CA PRO A 122 3.10 11.10 -2.68
C PRO A 122 4.19 11.91 -3.40
N SER A 123 4.20 13.23 -3.17
CA SER A 123 5.23 14.10 -3.74
C SER A 123 6.64 13.67 -3.30
N GLN A 124 7.63 14.00 -4.13
CA GLN A 124 9.03 13.60 -3.91
C GLN A 124 9.57 14.02 -2.54
N ASP A 125 9.23 15.22 -2.08
CA ASP A 125 9.58 15.75 -0.74
C ASP A 125 9.05 14.85 0.40
N ILE A 126 7.81 14.39 0.26
CA ILE A 126 7.20 13.49 1.24
C ILE A 126 7.86 12.11 1.17
N LEU A 127 8.09 11.56 -0.03
CA LEU A 127 8.74 10.26 -0.21
C LEU A 127 10.10 10.17 0.49
N GLU A 128 10.93 11.21 0.35
CA GLU A 128 12.26 11.28 0.97
C GLU A 128 12.19 11.25 2.50
N ARG A 129 11.15 11.86 3.08
CA ARG A 129 10.89 11.83 4.53
C ARG A 129 10.34 10.48 5.01
N LEU A 130 9.57 9.79 4.17
CA LEU A 130 8.90 8.53 4.53
C LEU A 130 9.84 7.33 4.55
N HIS A 131 10.96 7.38 3.82
CA HIS A 131 11.93 6.28 3.73
C HIS A 131 11.30 4.92 3.34
N LEU A 132 10.38 4.94 2.35
CA LEU A 132 9.64 3.73 1.93
C LEU A 132 10.54 2.62 1.39
N GLU A 133 11.77 2.93 0.97
CA GLU A 133 12.77 1.93 0.57
C GLU A 133 13.15 0.96 1.69
N ARG A 134 12.84 1.33 2.95
CA ARG A 134 13.09 0.51 4.14
C ARG A 134 11.90 -0.40 4.50
N TRP A 135 10.79 -0.28 3.78
CA TRP A 135 9.62 -1.15 3.95
C TRP A 135 9.83 -2.50 3.28
#